data_AF-A0A2E2YNR9-F1
#
_entry.id   AF-A0A2E2YNR9-F1
#
_cell.length_a   1.000
_cell.length_b   1.000
_cell.length_c   1.000
_cell.angle_alpha   90.00
_cell.angle_beta   90.00
_cell.angle_gamma   90.00
#
_symmetry.space_group_name_H-M   'P 1'
#
loop_
_entity.id
_entity.type
_entity.pdbx_description
1 polymer ?
#
loop_
_entity_poly.entity_id
_entity_poly.type
_entity_poly.pdbx_seq_one_letter_code
_entity_poly.pdbx_strand_id
1 'polypeptide(L)' 'MKIEYKYFLRTSWTILITGFFVISGYGFFKILIDPSLATIIKIGSVMFYAGLLCLFLIVLRQRLKERKTDKYKDVEI' A
#
# COMPACT_ATOMS: atom_id res chain seq x y z
N MET A 1 11.66 13.01 -24.83
CA MET A 1 12.25 11.98 -23.94
C MET A 1 11.75 12.02 -22.47
N LYS A 2 11.14 13.10 -21.95
CA LYS A 2 10.58 13.15 -20.57
C LYS A 2 9.24 12.39 -20.38
N ILE A 3 8.60 11.95 -21.45
CA ILE A 3 7.24 11.37 -21.37
C ILE A 3 7.32 9.87 -21.03
N GLU A 4 8.32 9.16 -21.55
CA GLU A 4 8.45 7.70 -21.37
C GLU A 4 8.83 7.28 -19.94
N TYR A 5 9.72 8.03 -19.26
CA TYR A 5 10.11 7.71 -17.88
C TYR A 5 8.91 7.79 -16.92
N LYS A 6 7.96 8.68 -17.18
CA LYS A 6 6.78 8.90 -16.33
C LYS A 6 5.84 7.69 -16.36
N TYR A 7 5.69 7.05 -17.52
CA TYR A 7 4.89 5.82 -17.64
C TYR A 7 5.61 4.63 -17.03
N PHE A 8 6.92 4.50 -17.27
CA PHE A 8 7.73 3.43 -16.68
C PHE A 8 7.73 3.47 -15.15
N LEU A 9 7.87 4.66 -14.55
CA LEU A 9 7.76 4.81 -13.10
C LEU A 9 6.38 4.36 -12.62
N ARG A 10 5.31 4.79 -13.29
CA ARG A 10 3.94 4.47 -12.89
C ARG A 10 3.66 2.97 -12.94
N THR A 11 4.13 2.27 -13.97
CA THR A 11 4.01 0.81 -14.08
C THR A 11 4.83 0.07 -13.03
N SER A 12 6.05 0.54 -12.76
CA SER A 12 6.92 -0.05 -11.73
C SER A 12 6.31 0.09 -10.33
N TRP A 13 5.75 1.26 -10.01
CA TRP A 13 5.04 1.48 -8.74
C TRP A 13 3.81 0.57 -8.60
N THR A 14 3.04 0.35 -9.68
CA THR A 14 1.89 -0.57 -9.61
C THR A 14 2.33 -2.01 -9.36
N ILE A 15 3.38 -2.48 -10.04
CA ILE A 15 3.90 -3.84 -9.84
C ILE A 15 4.42 -4.03 -8.41
N LEU A 16 5.16 -3.05 -7.88
CA LEU A 16 5.66 -3.10 -6.51
C LEU A 16 4.53 -3.17 -5.47
N ILE A 17 3.51 -2.32 -5.62
CA ILE A 17 2.35 -2.33 -4.71
C ILE A 17 1.62 -3.67 -4.80
N THR A 18 1.36 -4.17 -6.01
CA THR A 18 0.71 -5.47 -6.19
C THR A 18 1.52 -6.61 -5.58
N GLY A 19 2.83 -6.67 -5.83
CA GLY A 19 3.72 -7.69 -5.27
C GLY A 19 3.76 -7.64 -3.74
N PHE A 20 3.81 -6.44 -3.16
CA PHE A 20 3.72 -6.24 -1.72
C PHE A 20 2.43 -6.85 -1.14
N PHE A 21 1.26 -6.54 -1.73
CA PHE A 21 -0.02 -7.10 -1.26
C PHE A 21 -0.08 -8.62 -1.37
N VAL A 22 0.47 -9.22 -2.43
CA VAL A 22 0.50 -10.68 -2.60
C VAL A 22 1.38 -11.34 -1.54
N ILE A 23 2.60 -10.85 -1.34
CA ILE A 23 3.56 -11.42 -0.37
C ILE A 23 3.04 -11.24 1.06
N SER A 24 2.58 -10.03 1.40
CA SER A 24 1.99 -9.75 2.72
C SER A 24 0.74 -10.58 2.98
N GLY A 25 -0.16 -10.71 2.00
CA GLY A 25 -1.36 -11.51 2.12
C GLY A 25 -1.06 -12.99 2.35
N TYR A 26 -0.11 -13.56 1.59
CA TYR A 26 0.30 -14.95 1.77
C TYR A 26 0.97 -15.20 3.13
N GLY A 27 1.88 -14.31 3.54
CA GLY A 27 2.54 -14.40 4.85
C GLY A 27 1.55 -14.32 6.01
N PHE A 28 0.60 -13.37 5.94
CA PHE A 28 -0.47 -13.24 6.92
C PHE A 28 -1.35 -14.49 7.00
N PHE A 29 -1.75 -15.04 5.85
CA PHE A 29 -2.55 -16.27 5.78
C PHE A 29 -1.83 -17.46 6.41
N LYS A 30 -0.53 -17.63 6.14
CA LYS A 30 0.27 -18.71 6.74
C LYS A 30 0.31 -18.62 8.26
N ILE A 31 0.53 -17.42 8.82
CA ILE A 31 0.59 -17.22 10.27
C ILE A 31 -0.75 -17.57 10.95
N LEU A 32 -1.88 -17.28 10.30
CA LEU A 32 -3.19 -17.56 10.86
C LEU A 32 -3.48 -19.06 10.97
N ILE A 33 -3.13 -19.81 9.92
CA ILE A 33 -3.47 -21.24 9.79
C ILE A 33 -2.46 -22.13 10.51
N ASP A 34 -1.23 -21.67 10.71
CA ASP A 34 -0.20 -22.45 11.40
C ASP A 34 -0.63 -22.76 12.85
N PRO A 35 -0.88 -24.04 13.22
CA PRO A 35 -1.30 -24.40 14.56
C PRO A 35 -0.12 -24.41 15.55
N SER A 36 1.13 -24.36 15.09
CA SER A 36 2.32 -24.35 15.95
C SER A 36 2.61 -22.99 16.59
N LEU A 37 2.04 -21.92 16.05
CA LEU A 37 2.30 -20.56 16.51
C LEU A 37 1.44 -20.20 17.73
N ALA A 38 2.07 -19.60 18.73
CA ALA A 38 1.40 -19.09 19.92
C ALA A 38 0.33 -18.06 19.55
N THR A 39 -0.80 -18.09 20.27
CA THR A 39 -1.94 -17.19 20.05
C THR A 39 -1.54 -15.71 20.08
N ILE A 40 -0.58 -15.34 20.93
CA ILE A 40 -0.07 -13.96 21.02
C ILE A 40 0.60 -13.49 19.73
N ILE A 41 1.28 -14.39 19.01
CA ILE A 41 1.93 -14.08 17.72
C ILE A 41 0.84 -13.82 16.68
N LYS A 42 -0.25 -14.61 16.69
CA LYS A 42 -1.39 -14.41 15.77
C LYS A 42 -2.06 -13.06 16.02
N ILE A 43 -2.38 -12.76 17.28
CA ILE A 43 -3.01 -11.48 17.67
C ILE A 43 -2.09 -10.30 17.32
N GLY A 44 -0.81 -10.39 17.68
CA GLY A 44 0.17 -9.35 17.35
C GLY A 44 0.30 -9.12 15.85
N SER A 45 0.32 -10.20 15.06
CA SER A 45 0.37 -10.12 13.59
C SER A 45 -0.89 -9.45 13.03
N VAL A 46 -2.08 -9.84 13.50
CA VAL A 46 -3.35 -9.22 13.07
C VAL A 46 -3.35 -7.72 13.37
N MET A 47 -2.94 -7.32 14.57
CA MET A 47 -2.88 -5.91 14.97
C MET A 47 -1.86 -5.13 14.15
N PHE A 48 -0.71 -5.74 13.84
CA PHE A 48 0.31 -5.15 12.97
C PHE A 48 -0.19 -4.93 11.53
N TYR A 49 -0.77 -5.97 10.89
CA TYR A 49 -1.32 -5.86 9.54
C TYR A 49 -2.51 -4.90 9.47
N ALA A 50 -3.37 -4.88 10.49
CA ALA A 50 -4.47 -3.93 10.58
C ALA A 50 -3.97 -2.47 10.70
N GLY A 51 -2.94 -2.24 11.52
CA GLY A 51 -2.30 -0.93 11.65
C GLY A 51 -1.68 -0.45 10.34
N LEU A 52 -0.94 -1.32 9.64
CA LEU A 52 -0.38 -1.02 8.32
C LEU A 52 -1.46 -0.71 7.29
N LEU A 53 -2.54 -1.50 7.25
CA LEU A 53 -3.64 -1.29 6.32
C LEU A 53 -4.35 0.05 6.59
N CYS A 54 -4.61 0.36 7.87
CA CYS A 54 -5.20 1.63 8.27
C CYS A 54 -4.33 2.82 7.83
N LEU A 55 -3.02 2.77 8.09
CA LEU A 55 -2.07 3.82 7.71
C LEU A 55 -2.00 3.98 6.19
N PHE A 56 -1.96 2.86 5.45
CA PHE A 56 -2.00 2.87 3.98
C PHE A 56 -3.28 3.53 3.45
N LEU A 57 -4.45 3.21 4.00
CA LEU A 57 -5.72 3.82 3.59
C LEU A 57 -5.76 5.33 3.89
N ILE A 58 -5.19 5.78 5.00
CA ILE A 58 -5.10 7.21 5.32
C ILE A 58 -4.25 7.94 4.27
N VAL A 59 -3.05 7.43 3.99
CA VAL A 59 -2.15 8.02 2.98
C VAL A 59 -2.77 7.95 1.58
N LEU A 60 -3.42 6.85 1.23
CA LEU A 60 -4.11 6.69 -0.06
C LEU A 60 -5.21 7.74 -0.21
N ARG A 61 -6.03 7.94 0.84
CA ARG A 61 -7.07 8.98 0.86
C ARG A 61 -6.48 10.38 0.68
N GLN A 62 -5.39 10.70 1.39
CA GLN A 62 -4.68 11.98 1.24
C GLN A 62 -4.22 12.18 -0.20
N ARG A 63 -3.55 11.18 -0.79
CA ARG A 63 -3.05 11.23 -2.16
C ARG A 63 -4.18 11.40 -3.19
N LEU A 64 -5.30 10.71 -3.00
CA LEU A 64 -6.48 10.85 -3.87
C LEU A 64 -7.12 12.23 -3.75
N LYS A 65 -7.13 12.81 -2.55
CA LYS A 65 -7.62 14.18 -2.31
C LYS A 65 -6.72 15.20 -2.99
N GLU A 66 -5.41 15.14 -2.77
CA GLU A 66 -4.42 16.02 -3.41
C GLU A 66 -4.51 16.00 -4.93
N ARG A 67 -4.72 14.82 -5.54
CA ARG A 67 -4.91 14.71 -6.99
C ARG A 67 -6.17 15.41 -7.50
N LYS A 68 -7.22 15.52 -6.68
CA LYS A 68 -8.50 16.11 -7.07
C LYS A 68 -8.56 17.62 -6.80
N THR A 69 -7.98 18.08 -5.69
CA THR A 69 -8.04 19.48 -5.24
C THR A 69 -6.68 20.15 -5.30
N ASP A 70 -5.99 20.04 -6.42
CA ASP A 70 -4.73 20.73 -6.64
C ASP A 70 -5.00 22.19 -7.04
N LYS A 71 -4.83 23.11 -6.09
CA LYS A 71 -5.08 24.56 -6.26
C LYS A 71 -4.11 25.23 -7.24
N TYR A 72 -2.96 24.61 -7.52
CA TYR A 72 -1.94 25.17 -8.41
C TYR A 72 -2.08 24.71 -9.86
N LYS A 73 -3.12 23.93 -10.18
CA LYS A 73 -3.30 23.36 -11.52
C LYS A 73 -3.63 24.41 -12.60
N ASP A 74 -4.26 25.51 -12.21
CA ASP A 74 -4.77 26.55 -13.12
C ASP A 74 -3.94 27.84 -13.08
N VAL A 75 -2.75 27.80 -12.46
CA VAL A 75 -1.83 28.95 -12.42
C VAL A 75 -0.74 28.68 -13.45
N GLU A 76 -0.93 29.22 -14.66
CA GLU A 76 0.10 29.26 -15.70
C GLU A 76 1.29 30.11 -15.20
N ILE A 77 2.51 29.59 -15.34
CA ILE A 77 3.79 30.30 -15.12
C ILE A 77 4.41 30.58 -16.48
#